data_AF-A0A7C4H686-F1
#
_entry.id   AF-A0A7C4H686-F1
#
_cell.length_a   1.000
_cell.length_b   1.000
_cell.length_c   1.000
_cell.angle_alpha   90.00
_cell.angle_beta   90.00
_cell.angle_gamma   90.00
#
_symmetry.space_group_name_H-M   'P 1'
#
loop_
_entity.id
_entity.type
_entity.pdbx_description
1 polymer ?
#
loop_
_entity_poly.entity_id
_entity_poly.type
_entity_poly.pdbx_seq_one_letter_code
_entity_poly.pdbx_strand_id
1 'polypeptide(L)'
;PLGRGGHGGIGGLALGAGSRAELWACVFRENGAGIKAWQDAELRAFRTHVSNHSQGGIWLWDQARAHLEEVKVEANELCGIGAAGRSRLFLVRSTLSENGWQGGLLLRDQAQVELKENRFVNNRGYGIAVQSRACLGSGPGFFGTLSGQGNTFEGNYKGPACPETLLLNLSD
;
A
#
# COMPACT_ATOMS: atom_id res chain seq x y z
N PRO A 1 21.92 5.97 -9.03
CA PRO A 1 21.10 7.18 -8.78
C PRO A 1 19.71 6.79 -8.28
N LEU A 2 19.59 6.58 -6.96
CA LEU A 2 18.32 6.33 -6.29
C LEU A 2 17.61 7.68 -6.14
N GLY A 3 16.49 7.86 -6.84
CA GLY A 3 15.70 9.08 -6.76
C GLY A 3 15.27 9.30 -5.32
N ARG A 4 15.81 10.35 -4.69
CA ARG A 4 15.12 11.04 -3.60
C ARG A 4 13.78 11.48 -4.19
N GLY A 5 12.73 10.70 -3.90
CA GLY A 5 11.38 10.93 -4.41
C GLY A 5 10.99 12.37 -4.11
N GLY A 6 10.78 13.15 -5.18
CA GLY A 6 10.64 14.59 -5.10
C GLY A 6 9.59 15.02 -4.08
N HIS A 7 9.94 16.04 -3.30
CA HIS A 7 9.02 16.85 -2.49
C HIS A 7 8.06 17.69 -3.36
N GLY A 8 7.69 17.21 -4.55
CA GLY A 8 6.95 17.95 -5.57
C GLY A 8 5.72 17.19 -6.04
N GLY A 9 4.66 17.28 -5.26
CA GLY A 9 3.32 16.83 -5.61
C GLY A 9 2.38 17.14 -4.47
N ILE A 10 1.28 17.85 -4.75
CA ILE A 10 0.17 18.12 -3.83
C ILE A 10 -0.31 16.79 -3.22
N GLY A 11 0.19 16.46 -2.03
CA GLY A 11 -0.27 15.32 -1.25
C GLY A 11 -1.47 15.74 -0.41
N GLY A 12 -2.45 14.85 -0.21
CA GLY A 12 -3.58 15.13 0.66
C GLY A 12 -3.13 15.29 2.13
N LEU A 13 -2.39 14.31 2.64
CA LEU A 13 -1.75 14.35 3.96
C LEU A 13 -0.29 13.91 3.87
N ALA A 14 0.60 14.62 4.55
CA ALA A 14 2.02 14.31 4.61
C ALA A 14 2.47 14.24 6.09
N LEU A 15 3.03 13.11 6.51
CA LEU A 15 3.47 12.81 7.86
C LEU A 15 4.96 12.43 7.87
N GLY A 16 5.76 13.12 8.66
CA GLY A 16 7.19 12.87 8.79
C GLY A 16 7.71 13.28 10.16
N ALA A 17 8.99 13.02 10.41
CA ALA A 17 9.71 13.44 11.62
C ALA A 17 8.95 13.15 12.93
N GLY A 18 8.58 11.88 13.13
CA GLY A 18 7.89 11.42 14.34
C GLY A 18 6.44 11.87 14.48
N SER A 19 5.87 12.55 13.48
CA SER A 19 4.47 13.01 13.53
C SER A 19 3.51 11.83 13.64
N ARG A 20 2.39 12.05 14.34
CA ARG A 20 1.30 11.08 14.45
C ARG A 20 -0.01 11.68 13.96
N ALA A 21 -0.77 10.90 13.22
CA ALA A 21 -2.14 11.23 12.82
C ALA A 21 -3.10 10.10 13.13
N GLU A 22 -4.29 10.46 13.61
CA GLU A 22 -5.42 9.56 13.79
C GLU A 22 -6.58 10.09 12.94
N LEU A 23 -7.03 9.27 11.99
CA LEU A 23 -8.06 9.62 11.03
C LEU A 23 -9.29 8.75 11.29
N TRP A 24 -10.45 9.38 11.38
CA TRP A 24 -11.72 8.70 11.60
C TRP A 24 -12.74 9.21 10.59
N ALA A 25 -13.28 8.31 9.76
CA ALA A 25 -14.28 8.63 8.76
C ALA A 25 -13.84 9.78 7.81
N CYS A 26 -12.55 9.83 7.45
CA CYS A 26 -12.00 10.84 6.56
C CYS A 26 -12.09 10.45 5.08
N VAL A 27 -12.01 11.44 4.20
CA VAL A 27 -11.96 11.24 2.74
C VAL A 27 -10.80 12.03 2.14
N PHE A 28 -9.93 11.35 1.42
CA PHE A 28 -8.85 11.93 0.61
C PHE A 28 -9.11 11.56 -0.85
N ARG A 29 -9.26 12.57 -1.72
CA ARG A 29 -9.52 12.35 -3.14
C ARG A 29 -8.80 13.35 -4.03
N GLU A 30 -8.52 12.98 -5.28
CA GLU A 30 -8.12 13.92 -6.35
C GLU A 30 -6.86 14.76 -6.03
N ASN A 31 -5.93 14.17 -5.27
CA ASN A 31 -4.60 14.73 -5.02
C ASN A 31 -3.54 14.01 -5.84
N GLY A 32 -2.32 14.57 -5.92
CA GLY A 32 -1.18 13.86 -6.49
C GLY A 32 -0.93 12.55 -5.75
N ALA A 33 -0.75 12.59 -4.43
CA ALA A 33 -0.78 11.40 -3.58
C ALA A 33 -1.83 11.57 -2.49
N GLY A 34 -2.45 10.49 -2.04
CA GLY A 34 -3.44 10.56 -0.96
C GLY A 34 -2.79 10.87 0.38
N ILE A 35 -2.09 9.88 0.93
CA ILE A 35 -1.41 9.98 2.23
C ILE A 35 0.04 9.51 2.07
N LYS A 36 0.99 10.30 2.58
CA LYS A 36 2.41 9.96 2.61
C LYS A 36 2.87 9.94 4.07
N ALA A 37 3.44 8.83 4.53
CA ALA A 37 4.11 8.72 5.82
C ALA A 37 5.56 8.23 5.62
N TRP A 38 6.53 8.93 6.21
CA TRP A 38 7.95 8.60 6.11
C TRP A 38 8.67 8.86 7.44
N GLN A 39 9.98 8.60 7.50
CA GLN A 39 10.74 8.55 8.75
C GLN A 39 10.05 7.63 9.76
N ASP A 40 9.83 8.06 10.99
CA ASP A 40 9.22 7.33 12.09
C ASP A 40 7.76 7.74 12.34
N ALA A 41 7.09 8.32 11.33
CA ALA A 41 5.71 8.76 11.45
C ALA A 41 4.71 7.60 11.73
N GLU A 42 3.66 7.91 12.48
CA GLU A 42 2.59 6.97 12.83
C GLU A 42 1.24 7.40 12.26
N LEU A 43 0.64 6.54 11.44
CA LEU A 43 -0.69 6.72 10.86
C LEU A 43 -1.65 5.70 11.44
N ARG A 44 -2.76 6.17 12.01
CA ARG A 44 -3.93 5.34 12.32
C ARG A 44 -5.10 5.84 11.50
N ALA A 45 -5.78 4.96 10.77
CA ALA A 45 -6.94 5.33 9.99
C ALA A 45 -8.05 4.28 10.17
N PHE A 46 -9.24 4.77 10.49
CA PHE A 46 -10.45 3.96 10.60
C PHE A 46 -11.54 4.52 9.68
N ARG A 47 -12.22 3.65 8.93
CA ARG A 47 -13.31 4.02 7.99
C ARG A 47 -12.93 5.15 7.03
N THR A 48 -11.67 5.19 6.59
CA THR A 48 -11.15 6.25 5.73
C THR A 48 -11.17 5.82 4.27
N HIS A 49 -11.54 6.74 3.38
CA HIS A 49 -11.58 6.53 1.94
C HIS A 49 -10.47 7.33 1.25
N VAL A 50 -9.62 6.65 0.46
CA VAL A 50 -8.51 7.22 -0.30
C VAL A 50 -8.64 6.86 -1.78
N SER A 51 -8.89 7.84 -2.66
CA SER A 51 -9.19 7.55 -4.07
C SER A 51 -8.76 8.59 -5.11
N ASN A 52 -8.64 8.14 -6.36
CA ASN A 52 -8.35 8.99 -7.52
C ASN A 52 -7.06 9.82 -7.38
N HIS A 53 -5.97 9.19 -6.91
CA HIS A 53 -4.65 9.82 -6.81
C HIS A 53 -3.69 9.36 -7.91
N SER A 54 -3.06 10.31 -8.60
CA SER A 54 -2.20 10.03 -9.77
C SER A 54 -0.83 9.42 -9.43
N GLN A 55 -0.35 9.63 -8.21
CA GLN A 55 0.91 9.07 -7.69
C GLN A 55 0.68 7.89 -6.74
N GLY A 56 -0.56 7.43 -6.54
CA GLY A 56 -0.91 6.35 -5.61
C GLY A 56 -1.66 6.82 -4.35
N GLY A 57 -2.32 5.88 -3.68
CA GLY A 57 -3.19 6.16 -2.54
C GLY A 57 -2.42 6.47 -1.26
N ILE A 58 -1.86 5.44 -0.63
CA ILE A 58 -1.12 5.55 0.64
C ILE A 58 0.31 5.06 0.45
N TRP A 59 1.28 5.86 0.89
CA TRP A 59 2.69 5.49 0.83
C TRP A 59 3.35 5.49 2.21
N LEU A 60 4.07 4.42 2.50
CA LEU A 60 4.86 4.22 3.72
C LEU A 60 6.33 4.00 3.35
N TRP A 61 7.22 4.79 3.93
CA TRP A 61 8.67 4.71 3.74
C TRP A 61 9.44 4.77 5.07
N ASP A 62 10.75 4.52 4.99
CA ASP A 62 11.68 4.51 6.13
C ASP A 62 11.21 3.61 7.27
N GLN A 63 10.83 4.14 8.44
CA GLN A 63 10.33 3.37 9.58
C GLN A 63 8.85 3.65 9.88
N ALA A 64 8.12 4.23 8.91
CA ALA A 64 6.75 4.66 9.12
C ALA A 64 5.87 3.47 9.51
N ARG A 65 4.90 3.73 10.38
CA ARG A 65 3.98 2.72 10.91
C ARG A 65 2.56 3.10 10.55
N ALA A 66 1.80 2.16 10.00
CA ALA A 66 0.40 2.36 9.70
C ALA A 66 -0.47 1.24 10.27
N HIS A 67 -1.53 1.63 10.97
CA HIS A 67 -2.65 0.76 11.31
C HIS A 67 -3.87 1.26 10.54
N LEU A 68 -4.33 0.47 9.58
CA LEU A 68 -5.42 0.81 8.69
C LEU A 68 -6.55 -0.20 8.86
N GLU A 69 -7.71 0.26 9.28
CA GLU A 69 -8.88 -0.57 9.58
C GLU A 69 -10.13 -0.06 8.86
N GLU A 70 -10.89 -0.96 8.23
CA GLU A 70 -12.09 -0.62 7.47
C GLU A 70 -11.84 0.48 6.42
N VAL A 71 -10.63 0.53 5.84
CA VAL A 71 -10.30 1.55 4.83
C VAL A 71 -10.69 1.09 3.43
N LYS A 72 -11.06 2.05 2.59
CA LYS A 72 -11.29 1.85 1.15
C LYS A 72 -10.21 2.60 0.38
N VAL A 73 -9.44 1.89 -0.44
CA VAL A 73 -8.36 2.48 -1.25
C VAL A 73 -8.57 2.09 -2.71
N GLU A 74 -9.06 3.05 -3.51
CA GLU A 74 -9.52 2.73 -4.86
C GLU A 74 -9.14 3.72 -5.97
N ALA A 75 -9.08 3.21 -7.20
CA ALA A 75 -8.89 4.01 -8.41
C ALA A 75 -7.64 4.92 -8.39
N ASN A 76 -6.58 4.53 -7.67
CA ASN A 76 -5.31 5.24 -7.66
C ASN A 76 -4.43 4.76 -8.82
N GLU A 77 -3.78 5.68 -9.55
CA GLU A 77 -3.19 5.37 -10.86
C GLU A 77 -1.96 4.46 -10.85
N LEU A 78 -1.18 4.46 -9.75
CA LEU A 78 0.02 3.63 -9.60
C LEU A 78 -0.28 2.35 -8.81
N CYS A 79 -0.53 2.49 -7.51
CA CYS A 79 -0.97 1.44 -6.60
C CYS A 79 -1.91 2.01 -5.54
N GLY A 80 -2.63 1.12 -4.84
CA GLY A 80 -3.44 1.52 -3.69
C GLY A 80 -2.57 1.89 -2.50
N ILE A 81 -1.78 0.94 -2.02
CA ILE A 81 -0.84 1.13 -0.91
C ILE A 81 0.56 0.71 -1.36
N GLY A 82 1.57 1.52 -1.07
CA GLY A 82 2.97 1.17 -1.25
C GLY A 82 3.73 1.16 0.07
N ALA A 83 4.25 0.00 0.47
CA ALA A 83 5.08 -0.19 1.66
C ALA A 83 6.54 -0.48 1.27
N ALA A 84 7.45 0.36 1.75
CA ALA A 84 8.87 0.33 1.40
C ALA A 84 9.76 0.70 2.60
N GLY A 85 11.08 0.70 2.42
CA GLY A 85 12.04 0.87 3.52
C GLY A 85 11.92 -0.24 4.56
N ARG A 86 11.85 0.13 5.84
CA ARG A 86 11.55 -0.73 7.01
C ARG A 86 10.18 -0.40 7.61
N SER A 87 9.25 0.08 6.78
CA SER A 87 7.91 0.45 7.23
C SER A 87 7.16 -0.75 7.79
N ARG A 88 6.16 -0.47 8.63
CA ARG A 88 5.26 -1.48 9.20
C ARG A 88 3.83 -1.15 8.85
N LEU A 89 3.12 -2.10 8.25
CA LEU A 89 1.71 -1.97 7.89
C LEU A 89 0.91 -3.10 8.52
N PHE A 90 -0.08 -2.74 9.31
CA PHE A 90 -1.19 -3.61 9.67
C PHE A 90 -2.44 -3.12 8.95
N LEU A 91 -2.98 -3.96 8.05
CA LEU A 91 -4.18 -3.66 7.28
C LEU A 91 -5.25 -4.70 7.59
N VAL A 92 -6.41 -4.26 8.05
CA VAL A 92 -7.48 -5.16 8.48
C VAL A 92 -8.85 -4.74 7.95
N ARG A 93 -9.67 -5.72 7.56
CA ARG A 93 -11.07 -5.53 7.12
C ARG A 93 -11.24 -4.43 6.06
N SER A 94 -10.25 -4.30 5.18
CA SER A 94 -10.15 -3.20 4.23
C SER A 94 -10.28 -3.67 2.78
N THR A 95 -10.59 -2.75 1.86
CA THR A 95 -10.75 -3.04 0.43
C THR A 95 -9.79 -2.21 -0.40
N LEU A 96 -8.96 -2.88 -1.22
CA LEU A 96 -8.05 -2.29 -2.19
C LEU A 96 -8.53 -2.66 -3.59
N SER A 97 -9.13 -1.71 -4.31
CA SER A 97 -9.80 -1.98 -5.58
C SER A 97 -9.45 -1.04 -6.73
N GLU A 98 -9.48 -1.56 -7.96
CA GLU A 98 -9.34 -0.73 -9.18
C GLU A 98 -8.05 0.12 -9.24
N ASN A 99 -7.05 -0.21 -8.42
CA ASN A 99 -5.78 0.51 -8.41
C ASN A 99 -4.92 0.12 -9.61
N GLY A 100 -3.92 0.94 -9.87
CA GLY A 100 -3.07 0.89 -11.03
C GLY A 100 -2.26 -0.38 -11.24
N TRP A 101 -1.40 -0.32 -12.24
CA TRP A 101 -0.64 -1.46 -12.77
C TRP A 101 0.38 -2.03 -11.76
N GLN A 102 0.77 -1.28 -10.72
CA GLN A 102 1.62 -1.76 -9.63
C GLN A 102 0.84 -2.58 -8.59
N GLY A 103 -0.48 -2.63 -8.71
CA GLY A 103 -1.37 -3.48 -7.94
C GLY A 103 -2.11 -2.79 -6.80
N GLY A 104 -2.86 -3.57 -6.03
CA GLY A 104 -3.51 -3.09 -4.81
C GLY A 104 -2.46 -2.70 -3.76
N LEU A 105 -1.55 -3.63 -3.44
CA LEU A 105 -0.45 -3.43 -2.50
C LEU A 105 0.91 -3.71 -3.15
N LEU A 106 1.79 -2.70 -3.13
CA LEU A 106 3.17 -2.78 -3.57
C LEU A 106 4.11 -2.96 -2.37
N LEU A 107 4.93 -4.00 -2.38
CA LEU A 107 5.92 -4.33 -1.36
C LEU A 107 7.36 -4.11 -1.87
N ARG A 108 8.18 -3.42 -1.08
CA ARG A 108 9.59 -3.14 -1.38
C ARG A 108 10.48 -3.22 -0.15
N ASP A 109 11.78 -3.33 -0.40
CA ASP A 109 12.84 -3.27 0.62
C ASP A 109 12.59 -4.27 1.76
N GLN A 110 12.55 -3.83 3.01
CA GLN A 110 12.38 -4.62 4.23
C GLN A 110 11.04 -4.32 4.93
N ALA A 111 10.02 -3.91 4.17
CA ALA A 111 8.70 -3.61 4.74
C ALA A 111 8.13 -4.85 5.46
N GLN A 112 7.50 -4.62 6.62
CA GLN A 112 6.85 -5.66 7.41
C GLN A 112 5.34 -5.45 7.32
N VAL A 113 4.63 -6.41 6.74
CA VAL A 113 3.20 -6.26 6.45
C VAL A 113 2.40 -7.43 7.02
N GLU A 114 1.34 -7.10 7.73
CA GLU A 114 0.34 -8.04 8.24
C GLU A 114 -1.03 -7.67 7.67
N LEU A 115 -1.71 -8.65 7.07
CA LEU A 115 -2.97 -8.48 6.37
C LEU A 115 -4.05 -9.40 6.96
N LYS A 116 -5.16 -8.84 7.42
CA LYS A 116 -6.28 -9.65 7.93
C LYS A 116 -7.61 -9.27 7.31
N GLU A 117 -8.33 -10.26 6.78
CA GLU A 117 -9.72 -10.08 6.31
C GLU A 117 -9.88 -8.98 5.24
N ASN A 118 -8.85 -8.79 4.40
CA ASN A 118 -8.88 -7.76 3.36
C ASN A 118 -9.36 -8.29 2.03
N ARG A 119 -9.84 -7.39 1.18
CA ARG A 119 -10.29 -7.68 -0.18
C ARG A 119 -9.44 -6.94 -1.20
N PHE A 120 -8.83 -7.66 -2.13
CA PHE A 120 -8.09 -7.12 -3.26
C PHE A 120 -8.88 -7.38 -4.54
N VAL A 121 -9.52 -6.35 -5.09
CA VAL A 121 -10.58 -6.53 -6.10
C VAL A 121 -10.31 -5.72 -7.36
N ASN A 122 -10.32 -6.34 -8.54
CA ASN A 122 -10.27 -5.65 -9.84
C ASN A 122 -9.11 -4.65 -10.00
N ASN A 123 -7.97 -4.86 -9.33
CA ASN A 123 -6.81 -4.01 -9.56
C ASN A 123 -6.26 -4.25 -10.98
N ARG A 124 -5.83 -3.19 -11.66
CA ARG A 124 -5.28 -3.22 -13.03
C ARG A 124 -3.92 -3.93 -13.08
N GLY A 125 -3.29 -4.14 -11.92
CA GLY A 125 -2.09 -4.95 -11.73
C GLY A 125 -2.40 -6.28 -11.04
N TYR A 126 -1.56 -6.64 -10.07
CA TYR A 126 -1.80 -7.75 -9.14
C TYR A 126 -2.63 -7.28 -7.95
N GLY A 127 -3.19 -8.20 -7.15
CA GLY A 127 -3.68 -7.86 -5.82
C GLY A 127 -2.51 -7.37 -4.93
N ILE A 128 -1.46 -8.18 -4.82
CA ILE A 128 -0.20 -7.84 -4.15
C ILE A 128 0.98 -8.05 -5.09
N ALA A 129 1.93 -7.14 -5.14
CA ALA A 129 3.14 -7.30 -5.93
C ALA A 129 4.39 -6.85 -5.18
N VAL A 130 5.51 -7.53 -5.44
CA VAL A 130 6.84 -7.06 -5.06
C VAL A 130 7.50 -6.32 -6.22
N GLN A 131 8.42 -5.40 -5.90
CA GLN A 131 9.30 -4.82 -6.91
C GLN A 131 10.40 -5.80 -7.31
N SER A 132 10.16 -6.62 -8.33
CA SER A 132 11.16 -7.54 -8.91
C SER A 132 11.06 -7.59 -10.42
N ARG A 133 12.14 -8.06 -11.09
CA ARG A 133 12.18 -8.21 -12.55
C ARG A 133 11.04 -9.07 -13.10
N ALA A 134 10.59 -10.08 -12.35
CA ALA A 134 9.50 -10.97 -12.75
C ALA A 134 8.10 -10.35 -12.57
N CYS A 135 7.93 -9.40 -11.65
CA CYS A 135 6.62 -8.84 -11.31
C CYS A 135 6.39 -7.45 -11.91
N LEU A 136 7.25 -6.49 -11.58
CA LEU A 136 7.06 -5.07 -11.88
C LEU A 136 8.27 -4.40 -12.55
N GLY A 137 9.35 -5.16 -12.78
CA GLY A 137 10.59 -4.68 -13.38
C GLY A 137 11.71 -4.47 -12.35
N SER A 138 12.85 -3.94 -12.83
CA SER A 138 14.02 -3.68 -11.98
C SER A 138 13.68 -2.73 -10.84
N GLY A 139 14.32 -2.90 -9.68
CA GLY A 139 14.12 -2.04 -8.52
C GLY A 139 14.70 -2.65 -7.24
N PRO A 140 14.38 -2.07 -6.07
CA PRO A 140 14.94 -2.46 -4.78
C PRO A 140 14.76 -3.92 -4.34
N GLY A 141 13.82 -4.69 -4.92
CA GLY A 141 13.48 -6.00 -4.38
C GLY A 141 12.51 -5.92 -3.20
N PHE A 142 12.15 -7.08 -2.67
CA PHE A 142 11.45 -7.24 -1.39
C PHE A 142 12.12 -8.37 -0.61
N PHE A 143 12.57 -8.03 0.59
CA PHE A 143 13.28 -8.86 1.55
C PHE A 143 12.67 -8.71 2.96
N GLY A 144 11.45 -8.17 3.02
CA GLY A 144 10.68 -8.01 4.25
C GLY A 144 9.80 -9.23 4.53
N THR A 145 8.77 -9.02 5.34
CA THR A 145 7.82 -10.06 5.72
C THR A 145 6.41 -9.68 5.29
N LEU A 146 5.68 -10.67 4.80
CA LEU A 146 4.25 -10.59 4.57
C LEU A 146 3.63 -11.76 5.33
N SER A 147 2.60 -11.50 6.11
CA SER A 147 1.84 -12.53 6.83
C SER A 147 0.38 -12.12 6.93
N GLY A 148 -0.52 -13.07 7.20
CA GLY A 148 -1.93 -12.74 7.30
C GLY A 148 -2.86 -13.92 7.11
N GLN A 149 -4.16 -13.66 7.20
CA GLN A 149 -5.20 -14.67 7.03
C GLN A 149 -6.52 -14.03 6.57
N GLY A 150 -7.40 -14.84 5.97
CA GLY A 150 -8.73 -14.40 5.54
C GLY A 150 -8.75 -13.35 4.42
N ASN A 151 -7.66 -13.18 3.67
CA ASN A 151 -7.59 -12.21 2.58
C ASN A 151 -8.16 -12.82 1.28
N THR A 152 -8.94 -12.06 0.53
CA THR A 152 -9.51 -12.49 -0.76
C THR A 152 -8.96 -11.71 -1.94
N PHE A 153 -8.84 -12.37 -3.08
CA PHE A 153 -8.29 -11.83 -4.31
C PHE A 153 -9.22 -12.15 -5.47
N GLU A 154 -9.83 -11.13 -6.07
CA GLU A 154 -10.86 -11.30 -7.10
C GLU A 154 -10.63 -10.34 -8.26
N GLY A 155 -10.63 -10.86 -9.50
CA GLY A 155 -10.61 -10.03 -10.72
C GLY A 155 -9.36 -9.15 -10.94
N ASN A 156 -8.28 -9.33 -10.16
CA ASN A 156 -7.02 -8.60 -10.35
C ASN A 156 -6.38 -9.01 -11.68
N TYR A 157 -6.14 -8.04 -12.57
CA TYR A 157 -5.81 -8.27 -13.99
C TYR A 157 -4.61 -9.18 -14.22
N LYS A 158 -3.53 -9.00 -13.44
CA LYS A 158 -2.32 -9.83 -13.56
C LYS A 158 -2.31 -11.07 -12.67
N GLY A 159 -3.30 -11.22 -11.78
CA GLY A 159 -3.42 -12.30 -10.82
C GLY A 159 -3.44 -11.87 -9.35
N PRO A 160 -3.64 -12.81 -8.41
CA PRO A 160 -3.80 -12.52 -6.99
C PRO A 160 -2.54 -11.91 -6.34
N ALA A 161 -1.36 -12.50 -6.61
CA ALA A 161 -0.09 -11.98 -6.10
C ALA A 161 1.08 -12.23 -7.06
N CYS A 162 2.16 -11.45 -6.93
CA CYS A 162 3.45 -11.73 -7.55
C CYS A 162 4.63 -11.44 -6.59
N PRO A 163 5.52 -12.41 -6.34
CA PRO A 163 5.40 -13.81 -6.77
C PRO A 163 4.20 -14.49 -6.10
N GLU A 164 3.66 -15.52 -6.74
CA GLU A 164 2.51 -16.25 -6.22
C GLU A 164 2.79 -16.91 -4.86
N THR A 165 4.06 -17.21 -4.57
CA THR A 165 4.50 -17.73 -3.27
C THR A 165 4.18 -16.83 -2.08
N LEU A 166 3.90 -15.53 -2.31
CA LEU A 166 3.39 -14.65 -1.26
C LEU A 166 2.08 -15.17 -0.63
N LEU A 167 1.25 -15.86 -1.40
CA LEU A 167 -0.03 -16.39 -0.94
C LEU A 167 0.12 -17.47 0.13
N LEU A 168 1.27 -18.17 0.17
CA LEU A 168 1.56 -19.17 1.19
C LEU A 168 1.69 -18.56 2.60
N ASN A 169 1.97 -17.25 2.68
CA ASN A 169 2.02 -16.54 3.97
C ASN A 169 0.68 -15.91 4.34
N LEU A 170 -0.34 -16.06 3.49
CA LEU A 170 -1.67 -15.46 3.63
C LEU A 170 -2.79 -16.51 3.73
N SER A 171 -2.44 -17.80 3.65
CA SER A 171 -3.35 -18.92 3.86
C SER A 171 -3.66 -19.09 5.35
N ASP A 172 -4.90 -19.51 5.63
CA ASP A 172 -5.50 -19.64 6.96
C ASP A 172 -4.68 -20.45 7.98
#